data_AF-A0A954K9I8-F1
#
_entry.id   AF-A0A954K9I8-F1
#
_cell.length_a   1.000
_cell.length_b   1.000
_cell.length_c   1.000
_cell.angle_alpha   90.00
_cell.angle_beta   90.00
_cell.angle_gamma   90.00
#
_symmetry.space_group_name_H-M   'P 1'
#
loop_
_entity.id
_entity.type
_entity.pdbx_description
1 polymer ?
#
loop_
_entity_poly.entity_id
_entity_poly.type
_entity_poly.pdbx_seq_one_letter_code
_entity_poly.pdbx_strand_id
1 'polypeptide(L)'
;YLHLRNQRFTCIDLKTGKTRWTTPPYGKYWSMVTDGKKILALDQTGDLLLIKANHEKFELLDQRKVAEDSWAHIAVSGNELFIRALDHLAVYRWNTSDTED
;
A
#
# COMPACT_ATOMS: atom_id res chain seq x y z
N TYR A 1 -9.17 -5.69 2.66
CA TYR A 1 -9.23 -4.21 2.56
C TYR A 1 -9.59 -3.83 1.13
N LEU A 2 -10.21 -2.66 0.93
CA LEU A 2 -10.68 -2.21 -0.39
C LEU A 2 -10.43 -0.69 -0.57
N HIS A 3 -9.91 -0.27 -1.72
CA HIS A 3 -9.88 1.14 -2.13
C HIS A 3 -11.11 1.42 -3.01
N LEU A 4 -12.02 2.25 -2.51
CA LEU A 4 -13.33 2.52 -3.10
C LEU A 4 -13.24 3.53 -4.24
N ARG A 5 -14.22 3.51 -5.16
CA ARG A 5 -14.33 4.48 -6.27
C ARG A 5 -14.49 5.94 -5.82
N ASN A 6 -14.83 6.16 -4.55
CA ASN A 6 -14.86 7.49 -3.92
C ASN A 6 -13.53 7.84 -3.23
N GLN A 7 -12.44 7.15 -3.59
CA GLN A 7 -11.08 7.41 -3.15
C GLN A 7 -10.85 7.08 -1.68
N ARG A 8 -11.65 6.20 -1.08
CA ARG A 8 -11.56 5.90 0.37
C ARG A 8 -11.03 4.49 0.58
N PHE A 9 -10.25 4.31 1.64
CA PHE A 9 -9.76 3.00 2.04
C PHE A 9 -10.66 2.41 3.12
N THR A 10 -11.10 1.17 2.90
CA THR A 10 -12.08 0.49 3.75
C THR A 10 -11.55 -0.85 4.24
N CYS A 11 -11.69 -1.08 5.54
CA CYS A 11 -11.55 -2.40 6.13
C CYS A 11 -12.92 -3.10 6.12
N ILE A 12 -12.96 -4.29 5.54
CA ILE A 12 -14.16 -5.13 5.45
C ILE A 12 -13.85 -6.43 6.18
N ASP A 13 -14.76 -6.84 7.05
CA ASP A 13 -14.73 -8.16 7.65
C ASP A 13 -15.14 -9.21 6.62
N LEU A 14 -14.22 -10.11 6.26
CA LEU A 14 -14.46 -11.07 5.18
C LEU A 14 -15.52 -12.12 5.54
N LYS A 15 -15.66 -12.48 6.82
CA LYS A 15 -16.63 -13.49 7.26
C LYS A 15 -18.07 -12.97 7.18
N THR A 16 -18.26 -11.70 7.51
CA THR A 16 -19.59 -11.09 7.66
C THR A 16 -19.96 -10.13 6.53
N GLY A 17 -18.98 -9.69 5.74
CA GLY A 17 -19.14 -8.65 4.71
C GLY A 17 -19.31 -7.23 5.29
N LYS A 18 -19.26 -7.05 6.61
CA LYS A 18 -19.49 -5.75 7.25
C LYS A 18 -18.27 -4.84 7.13
N THR A 19 -18.50 -3.57 6.84
CA THR A 19 -17.49 -2.52 6.96
C THR A 19 -17.10 -2.34 8.42
N ARG A 20 -15.80 -2.43 8.72
CA ARG A 20 -15.24 -2.13 10.04
C ARG A 20 -15.01 -0.63 10.19
N TRP A 21 -14.37 -0.03 9.19
CA TRP A 21 -14.11 1.39 9.12
C TRP A 21 -13.79 1.81 7.69
N THR A 22 -13.91 3.11 7.42
CA THR A 22 -13.58 3.74 6.14
C THR A 22 -12.87 5.07 6.39
N THR A 23 -11.71 5.30 5.77
CA THR A 23 -10.99 6.58 5.86
C THR A 23 -11.79 7.71 5.20
N PRO A 24 -11.49 8.99 5.44
CA PRO A 24 -11.76 10.06 4.46
C PRO A 24 -11.16 9.74 3.08
N PRO A 25 -11.51 10.49 2.01
CA PRO A 25 -10.83 10.36 0.73
C PRO A 25 -9.31 10.47 0.91
N TYR A 26 -8.58 9.51 0.37
CA TYR A 26 -7.17 9.28 0.60
C TYR A 26 -6.59 8.52 -0.61
N GLY A 27 -5.96 9.28 -1.52
CA GLY A 27 -5.43 8.79 -2.80
C GLY A 27 -6.50 8.42 -3.84
N LYS A 28 -6.25 8.61 -5.13
CA LYS A 28 -7.25 8.35 -6.18
C LYS A 28 -7.22 6.93 -6.72
N TYR A 29 -6.05 6.30 -6.75
CA TYR A 29 -5.81 4.94 -7.20
C TYR A 29 -4.71 4.35 -6.34
N TRP A 30 -4.93 3.15 -5.82
CA TRP A 30 -3.91 2.40 -5.08
C TRP A 30 -3.63 1.06 -5.74
N SER A 31 -2.35 0.78 -5.98
CA SER A 31 -1.87 -0.59 -6.11
C SER A 31 -1.37 -1.08 -4.75
N MET A 32 -1.75 -2.30 -4.35
CA MET A 32 -1.47 -2.79 -3.00
C MET A 32 -0.87 -4.19 -2.99
N VAL A 33 0.02 -4.42 -2.03
CA VAL A 33 0.56 -5.74 -1.65
C VAL A 33 0.64 -5.85 -0.13
N THR A 34 0.57 -7.06 0.41
CA THR A 34 0.55 -7.26 1.87
C THR A 34 1.20 -8.58 2.28
N ASP A 35 1.82 -8.59 3.45
CA ASP A 35 2.30 -9.79 4.16
C ASP A 35 1.28 -10.29 5.22
N GLY A 36 0.09 -9.69 5.27
CA GLY A 36 -0.95 -9.95 6.27
C GLY A 36 -0.84 -9.10 7.55
N LYS A 37 0.30 -8.46 7.82
CA LYS A 37 0.53 -7.56 8.98
C LYS A 37 0.67 -6.10 8.56
N LYS A 38 1.30 -5.85 7.43
CA LYS A 38 1.51 -4.54 6.83
C LYS A 38 1.08 -4.56 5.37
N ILE A 39 0.73 -3.39 4.88
CA ILE A 39 0.26 -3.17 3.52
C ILE A 39 1.15 -2.10 2.93
N LEU A 40 1.74 -2.38 1.77
CA LEU A 40 2.29 -1.36 0.91
C LEU A 40 1.20 -0.92 -0.07
N ALA A 41 0.95 0.38 -0.14
CA ALA A 41 0.01 0.98 -1.08
C ALA A 41 0.71 2.10 -1.86
N LEU A 42 0.83 1.94 -3.18
CA LEU A 42 1.36 2.95 -4.08
C LEU A 42 0.19 3.72 -4.66
N ASP A 43 0.20 5.03 -4.48
CA ASP A 43 -0.77 5.90 -5.11
C ASP A 43 -0.34 6.38 -6.50
N GLN A 44 -1.30 6.94 -7.25
CA GLN A 44 -1.03 7.48 -8.58
C GLN A 44 -0.05 8.66 -8.58
N THR A 45 0.11 9.37 -7.47
CA THR A 45 1.09 10.44 -7.36
C THR A 45 2.50 9.89 -7.10
N GLY A 46 2.68 8.57 -7.03
CA GLY A 46 3.98 7.94 -6.80
C GLY A 46 4.41 7.95 -5.34
N ASP A 47 3.47 8.18 -4.41
CA ASP A 47 3.70 8.00 -2.99
C ASP A 47 3.47 6.54 -2.60
N LEU A 48 4.50 5.92 -2.03
CA LEU A 48 4.45 4.60 -1.44
C LEU A 48 4.18 4.71 0.07
N LEU A 49 3.04 4.18 0.48
CA LEU A 49 2.54 4.20 1.84
C LEU A 49 2.78 2.85 2.50
N LEU A 50 3.26 2.86 3.74
CA LEU A 50 3.32 1.69 4.61
C LEU A 50 2.21 1.80 5.65
N ILE A 51 1.25 0.88 5.61
CA ILE A 51 0.06 0.89 6.47
C ILE A 51 0.06 -0.38 7.32
N LYS A 52 -0.30 -0.25 8.60
CA LYS A 52 -0.53 -1.43 9.45
C LYS A 52 -1.89 -2.05 9.12
N ALA A 53 -1.93 -3.37 8.96
CA ALA A 53 -3.18 -4.11 8.81
C ALA A 53 -3.91 -4.16 10.18
N ASN A 54 -4.65 -3.10 10.49
CA ASN A 54 -5.42 -2.95 11.72
C ASN A 54 -6.93 -3.01 11.42
N HIS A 55 -7.69 -3.81 12.16
CA HIS A 55 -9.14 -3.94 11.97
C HIS A 55 -9.97 -2.87 12.72
N GLU A 56 -9.35 -2.15 13.65
CA GLU A 56 -10.03 -1.13 14.47
C GLU A 56 -10.01 0.25 13.82
N LYS A 57 -8.89 0.60 13.18
CA LYS A 57 -8.71 1.90 12.52
C LYS A 57 -7.65 1.86 11.42
N PHE A 58 -7.63 2.88 10.58
CA PHE A 58 -6.53 3.16 9.67
C PHE A 58 -5.30 3.65 10.45
N GLU A 59 -4.12 3.14 10.09
CA GLU A 59 -2.86 3.44 10.78
C GLU A 59 -1.71 3.48 9.75
N LEU A 60 -1.36 4.69 9.31
CA LEU A 60 -0.21 4.95 8.45
C LEU A 60 1.07 4.91 9.30
N LEU A 61 2.05 4.11 8.88
CA LEU A 61 3.32 3.92 9.56
C LEU A 61 4.44 4.76 8.92
N ASP A 62 4.49 4.80 7.59
CA ASP A 62 5.50 5.57 6.85
C ASP A 62 4.97 5.94 5.44
N GLN A 63 5.59 6.93 4.82
CA GLN A 63 5.32 7.36 3.44
C GLN A 63 6.61 7.78 2.75
N ARG A 64 6.80 7.36 1.50
CA ARG A 64 7.94 7.78 0.67
C ARG A 64 7.53 8.09 -0.75
N LYS A 65 8.08 9.16 -1.31
CA LYS A 65 7.99 9.47 -2.73
C LYS A 65 8.95 8.55 -3.50
N VAL A 66 8.41 7.75 -4.41
CA VAL A 66 9.17 6.77 -5.22
C VAL A 66 9.02 6.98 -6.72
N ALA A 67 8.09 7.84 -7.13
CA ALA A 67 7.92 8.30 -8.50
C ALA A 67 7.17 9.64 -8.51
N GLU A 68 7.21 10.37 -9.62
CA GLU A 68 6.36 11.56 -9.80
C GLU A 68 4.93 11.22 -10.20
N ASP A 69 4.76 10.14 -10.98
CA ASP A 69 3.48 9.60 -11.42
C ASP A 69 3.60 8.08 -11.62
N SER A 70 2.66 7.29 -11.06
CA SER A 70 2.65 5.83 -11.22
C SER A 70 1.24 5.24 -11.15
N TRP A 71 0.71 4.86 -12.31
CA TRP A 71 -0.57 4.15 -12.45
C TRP A 71 -0.42 2.62 -12.51
N ALA A 72 0.80 2.12 -12.32
CA ALA A 72 1.10 0.70 -12.46
C ALA A 72 0.90 -0.07 -11.15
N HIS A 73 0.71 -1.38 -11.30
CA HIS A 73 0.79 -2.29 -10.16
C HIS A 73 2.22 -2.39 -9.63
N ILE A 74 2.36 -2.36 -8.31
CA ILE A 74 3.60 -2.68 -7.60
C ILE A 74 3.90 -4.17 -7.79
N ALA A 75 5.17 -4.52 -8.01
CA ALA A 75 5.63 -5.89 -7.90
C ALA A 75 6.67 -6.03 -6.77
N VAL A 76 6.57 -7.14 -6.02
CA VAL A 76 7.53 -7.51 -4.97
C VAL A 76 8.15 -8.85 -5.34
N SER A 77 9.48 -8.94 -5.27
CA SER A 77 10.21 -10.19 -5.45
C SER A 77 11.35 -10.24 -4.44
N GLY A 78 11.28 -11.18 -3.49
CA GLY A 78 12.25 -11.24 -2.39
C GLY A 78 12.24 -9.93 -1.57
N ASN A 79 13.38 -9.26 -1.53
CA ASN A 79 13.54 -7.95 -0.88
C ASN A 79 13.53 -6.77 -1.85
N GLU A 80 13.17 -7.01 -3.12
CA GLU A 80 13.11 -6.01 -4.16
C GLU A 80 11.66 -5.57 -4.43
N LEU A 81 11.51 -4.26 -4.62
CA LEU A 81 10.27 -3.59 -4.96
C LEU A 81 10.42 -2.90 -6.31
N PHE A 82 9.54 -3.23 -7.24
CA PHE A 82 9.56 -2.69 -8.60
C PHE A 82 8.42 -1.67 -8.75
N ILE A 83 8.80 -0.46 -9.15
CA ILE A 83 7.89 0.66 -9.34
C ILE A 83 8.02 1.14 -10.78
N ARG A 84 6.94 1.02 -11.56
CA ARG A 84 6.91 1.48 -12.95
C ARG A 84 6.33 2.89 -13.02
N ALA A 85 7.21 3.85 -13.28
CA ALA A 85 6.82 5.21 -13.62
C ALA A 85 6.45 5.32 -15.11
N LEU A 86 6.20 6.54 -15.59
CA LEU A 86 5.87 6.79 -17.00
C LEU A 86 7.07 6.58 -17.94
N ASP A 87 8.28 6.94 -17.51
CA ASP A 87 9.49 6.99 -18.33
C ASP A 87 10.59 6.01 -17.88
N HIS A 88 10.46 5.39 -16.71
CA HIS A 88 11.44 4.46 -16.17
C HIS A 88 10.82 3.37 -15.29
N LEU A 89 11.63 2.35 -15.00
CA LEU A 89 11.37 1.35 -13.97
C LEU A 89 12.37 1.54 -12.84
N ALA A 90 11.89 1.87 -11.64
CA ALA A 90 12.71 1.98 -10.45
C ALA A 90 12.67 0.67 -9.65
N VAL A 91 13.82 0.28 -9.10
CA VAL A 91 13.95 -0.88 -8.21
C VAL A 91 14.48 -0.41 -6.88
N TYR A 92 13.72 -0.68 -5.82
CA TYR A 92 14.12 -0.40 -4.44
C TYR A 92 14.44 -1.72 -3.75
N ARG A 93 15.45 -1.72 -2.89
CA ARG A 93 15.72 -2.83 -1.98
C ARG A 93 15.45 -2.39 -0.55
N TRP A 94 14.75 -3.23 0.21
CA TRP A 94 14.76 -3.09 1.65
C TRP A 94 15.76 -4.06 2.26
N ASN A 95 16.48 -3.59 3.27
CA ASN A 95 17.26 -4.46 4.12
C ASN A 95 16.31 -5.01 5.17
N THR A 96 16.11 -6.33 5.18
CA THR A 96 15.66 -6.99 6.39
C THR A 96 16.87 -6.98 7.32
N SER A 97 16.83 -6.15 8.37
CA SER A 97 17.66 -6.46 9.53
C SER A 97 17.11 -7.80 10.02
N ASP A 98 17.89 -8.87 9.87
CA ASP A 98 17.58 -10.15 10.45
C ASP A 98 17.36 -9.90 11.94
N THR A 99 16.10 -9.94 12.37
CA THR A 99 15.80 -10.09 13.78
C THR A 99 16.09 -11.56 14.03
N GLU A 100 17.31 -11.84 14.50
CA GLU A 100 17.65 -13.13 15.07
C GLU A 100 16.63 -13.42 16.18
N ASP A 101 15.83 -14.46 15.99
CA ASP A 101 15.00 -15.09 17.03
C ASP A 101 15.91 -15.92 17.98
#